data_AF-A0A182EGH4-F1
#
_entry.id   AF-A0A182EGH4-F1
#
_cell.length_a   1.000
_cell.length_b   1.000
_cell.length_c   1.000
_cell.angle_alpha   90.00
_cell.angle_beta   90.00
_cell.angle_gamma   90.00
#
_symmetry.space_group_name_H-M   'P 1'
#
loop_
_entity.id
_entity.type
_entity.pdbx_description
1 polymer ?
#
loop_
_entity_poly.entity_id
_entity_poly.type
_entity_poly.pdbx_seq_one_letter_code
_entity_poly.pdbx_strand_id
1 'polypeptide(L)'
;MSVDEKFEAAVNIIQKMPKTGPMMPTNDEKLMFYSLYKQATEGKNKKAAPSFLNFVEKAKWEAWKKLDEMSSDEAKRTYVNLVKQIIDKMSETMDVDEWFQKIDPLLSTKLALINAEL
;
A
#
# COMPACT_ATOMS: atom_id res chain seq x y z
N MET A 1 0.32 11.24 15.95
CA MET A 1 0.11 11.53 14.49
C MET A 1 -1.20 10.93 14.00
N SER A 2 -1.90 11.52 13.03
CA SER A 2 -3.18 10.96 12.54
C SER A 2 -3.00 9.73 11.64
N VAL A 3 -4.09 8.95 11.48
CA VAL A 3 -4.11 7.80 10.55
C VAL A 3 -4.00 8.25 9.09
N ASP A 4 -4.56 9.42 8.76
CA ASP A 4 -4.53 10.00 7.42
C ASP A 4 -3.11 10.39 7.01
N GLU A 5 -2.38 11.10 7.86
CA GLU A 5 -0.99 11.49 7.58
C GLU A 5 -0.09 10.26 7.36
N LYS A 6 -0.26 9.22 8.19
CA LYS A 6 0.47 7.96 8.02
C LYS A 6 0.10 7.26 6.72
N PHE A 7 -1.18 7.24 6.37
CA PHE A 7 -1.66 6.65 5.12
C PHE A 7 -1.12 7.39 3.89
N GLU A 8 -1.15 8.72 3.88
CA GLU A 8 -0.62 9.53 2.79
C GLU A 8 0.90 9.33 2.63
N ALA A 9 1.64 9.25 3.73
CA ALA A 9 3.06 8.93 3.70
C ALA A 9 3.32 7.53 3.12
N ALA A 10 2.55 6.51 3.54
CA ALA A 10 2.64 5.15 3.04
C ALA A 10 2.30 5.05 1.54
N VAL A 11 1.25 5.74 1.08
CA VAL A 11 0.88 5.82 -0.35
C VAL A 11 2.01 6.46 -1.15
N ASN A 12 2.60 7.55 -0.64
CA ASN A 12 3.70 8.22 -1.31
C ASN A 12 4.94 7.32 -1.42
N ILE A 13 5.27 6.56 -0.37
CA ILE A 13 6.33 5.56 -0.41
C ILE A 13 6.09 4.59 -1.56
N ILE A 14 4.93 3.93 -1.62
CA ILE A 14 4.60 2.94 -2.66
C ILE A 14 4.59 3.57 -4.07
N GLN A 15 4.10 4.80 -4.24
CA GLN A 15 4.06 5.48 -5.55
C GLN A 15 5.43 5.86 -6.08
N LYS A 16 6.38 6.15 -5.19
CA LYS A 16 7.75 6.53 -5.56
C LYS A 16 8.66 5.34 -5.79
N MET A 17 8.24 4.13 -5.38
CA MET A 17 9.03 2.94 -5.62
C MET A 17 9.23 2.67 -7.12
N PRO A 18 10.45 2.29 -7.52
CA PRO A 18 10.71 1.79 -8.86
C PRO A 18 9.80 0.62 -9.21
N LYS A 19 9.34 0.55 -10.46
CA LYS A 19 8.54 -0.59 -10.95
C LYS A 19 9.32 -1.92 -10.97
N THR A 20 10.64 -1.83 -10.89
CA THR A 20 11.59 -2.94 -10.90
C THR A 20 12.64 -2.71 -9.83
N GLY A 21 13.02 -3.75 -9.10
CA GLY A 21 14.04 -3.65 -8.09
C GLY A 21 13.74 -4.52 -6.87
N PRO A 22 14.47 -4.32 -5.77
CA PRO A 22 14.37 -5.15 -4.59
C PRO A 22 13.00 -5.12 -3.91
N MET A 23 12.28 -4.00 -4.01
CA MET A 23 10.92 -3.83 -3.45
C MET A 23 9.82 -4.07 -4.49
N MET A 24 9.96 -4.99 -5.43
CA MET A 24 8.84 -5.28 -6.33
C MET A 24 7.78 -6.08 -5.55
N PRO A 25 6.57 -5.54 -5.28
CA PRO A 25 5.55 -6.33 -4.61
C PRO A 25 5.07 -7.43 -5.57
N THR A 26 4.77 -8.59 -5.00
CA THR A 26 4.09 -9.69 -5.68
C THR A 26 2.74 -9.21 -6.24
N ASN A 27 2.18 -9.96 -7.18
CA ASN A 27 0.86 -9.60 -7.74
C ASN A 27 -0.23 -9.57 -6.66
N ASP A 28 -0.14 -10.45 -5.66
CA ASP A 28 -1.08 -10.48 -4.54
C ASP A 28 -0.92 -9.25 -3.64
N GLU A 29 0.30 -8.83 -3.32
CA GLU A 29 0.56 -7.58 -2.58
C GLU A 29 0.07 -6.36 -3.35
N LYS A 30 0.27 -6.32 -4.68
CA LYS A 30 -0.27 -5.24 -5.55
C LYS A 30 -1.80 -5.18 -5.48
N LEU A 31 -2.47 -6.34 -5.49
CA LEU A 31 -3.93 -6.41 -5.36
C LEU A 31 -4.39 -5.98 -3.95
N MET A 32 -3.66 -6.34 -2.90
CA MET A 32 -3.92 -5.87 -1.52
C MET A 32 -3.74 -4.36 -1.38
N PHE A 33 -2.65 -3.78 -1.88
CA PHE A 33 -2.47 -2.33 -1.88
C PHE A 33 -3.59 -1.63 -2.65
N TYR A 34 -3.96 -2.17 -3.82
CA TYR A 34 -5.08 -1.65 -4.58
C TYR A 34 -6.38 -1.69 -3.76
N SER A 35 -6.77 -2.85 -3.23
CA SER A 35 -8.04 -2.98 -2.51
C SER A 35 -8.11 -2.09 -1.28
N LEU A 36 -7.04 -2.06 -0.48
CA LEU A 36 -6.94 -1.22 0.71
C LEU A 36 -6.98 0.27 0.37
N TYR A 37 -6.28 0.70 -0.69
CA TYR A 37 -6.33 2.09 -1.14
C TYR A 37 -7.74 2.49 -1.56
N LYS A 38 -8.42 1.63 -2.35
CA LYS A 38 -9.80 1.87 -2.78
C LYS A 38 -10.78 1.89 -1.60
N GLN A 39 -10.65 0.98 -0.64
CA GLN A 39 -11.49 0.98 0.56
C GLN A 39 -11.24 2.21 1.44
N ALA A 40 -9.98 2.62 1.60
CA ALA A 40 -9.61 3.80 2.38
C ALA A 40 -10.18 5.10 1.78
N THR A 41 -10.19 5.23 0.46
CA THR A 41 -10.54 6.48 -0.24
C THR A 41 -11.98 6.53 -0.75
N GLU A 42 -12.56 5.39 -1.13
CA GLU A 42 -13.89 5.29 -1.75
C GLU A 42 -14.86 4.44 -0.92
N GLY A 43 -14.40 3.77 0.15
CA GLY A 43 -15.21 2.86 0.96
C GLY A 43 -15.60 1.59 0.21
N LYS A 44 -16.75 1.01 0.60
CA LYS A 44 -17.27 -0.24 0.05
C LYS A 44 -17.42 -0.20 -1.47
N ASN A 45 -16.94 -1.25 -2.15
CA ASN A 45 -17.09 -1.40 -3.59
C ASN A 45 -18.57 -1.56 -4.00
N LYS A 46 -19.11 -0.55 -4.72
CA LYS A 46 -20.46 -0.53 -5.29
C LYS A 46 -20.49 -0.71 -6.81
N LYS A 47 -19.33 -0.91 -7.45
CA LYS A 47 -19.24 -1.04 -8.91
C LYS A 47 -19.74 -2.42 -9.35
N ALA A 48 -20.34 -2.48 -10.53
CA ALA A 48 -20.69 -3.75 -11.16
C ALA A 48 -19.43 -4.61 -11.40
N ALA A 49 -19.59 -5.93 -11.30
CA ALA A 49 -18.49 -6.84 -11.59
C ALA A 49 -18.09 -6.73 -13.08
N PRO A 50 -16.79 -6.64 -13.39
CA PRO A 50 -16.31 -6.62 -14.76
C PRO A 50 -16.50 -8.00 -15.42
N SER A 51 -16.42 -8.03 -16.77
CA SER A 51 -16.46 -9.27 -17.55
C SER A 51 -15.37 -10.25 -17.12
N PHE A 52 -15.68 -11.55 -17.12
CA PHE A 52 -14.74 -12.61 -16.78
C PHE A 52 -13.53 -12.68 -17.73
N LEU A 53 -13.67 -12.14 -18.95
CA LEU A 53 -12.58 -12.05 -19.93
C LEU A 53 -11.53 -10.97 -19.55
N ASN A 54 -11.87 -10.04 -18.65
CA ASN A 54 -10.96 -9.00 -18.16
C ASN A 54 -10.31 -9.42 -16.84
N PHE A 55 -9.44 -10.43 -16.87
CA PHE A 55 -8.88 -11.09 -15.68
C PHE A 55 -8.26 -10.12 -14.66
N VAL A 56 -7.50 -9.12 -15.11
CA VAL A 56 -6.83 -8.13 -14.22
C VAL A 56 -7.85 -7.25 -13.51
N GLU A 57 -8.81 -6.70 -14.24
CA GLU A 57 -9.84 -5.84 -13.65
C GLU A 57 -10.78 -6.65 -12.76
N LYS A 58 -11.04 -7.91 -13.11
CA LYS A 58 -11.79 -8.85 -12.28
C LYS A 58 -11.07 -9.12 -10.95
N ALA A 59 -9.77 -9.40 -10.98
CA ALA A 59 -8.97 -9.61 -9.77
C ALA A 59 -8.95 -8.37 -8.86
N LYS A 60 -8.77 -7.18 -9.43
CA LYS A 60 -8.85 -5.90 -8.70
C LYS A 60 -10.23 -5.69 -8.05
N TRP A 61 -11.28 -5.91 -8.82
CA TRP A 61 -12.65 -5.76 -8.35
C TRP A 61 -12.95 -6.74 -7.21
N GLU A 62 -12.52 -7.99 -7.33
CA GLU A 62 -12.69 -9.03 -6.29
C GLU A 62 -11.89 -8.72 -5.04
N ALA A 63 -10.63 -8.29 -5.16
CA ALA A 63 -9.81 -7.89 -4.04
C ALA A 63 -10.46 -6.74 -3.25
N TRP A 64 -10.96 -5.71 -3.94
CA TRP A 64 -11.69 -4.61 -3.29
C TRP A 64 -13.03 -5.07 -2.71
N LYS A 65 -13.79 -5.90 -3.43
CA LYS A 65 -15.09 -6.40 -2.98
C LYS A 65 -14.98 -7.25 -1.70
N LYS A 66 -13.89 -8.01 -1.54
CA LYS A 66 -13.63 -8.85 -0.36
C LYS A 66 -13.48 -8.07 0.96
N LEU A 67 -13.09 -6.80 0.90
CA LEU A 67 -12.99 -5.95 2.10
C LEU A 67 -14.36 -5.51 2.63
N ASP A 68 -15.37 -5.49 1.76
CA ASP A 68 -16.79 -5.20 2.02
C ASP A 68 -17.05 -4.03 2.99
N GLU A 69 -17.40 -4.32 4.24
CA GLU A 69 -17.75 -3.33 5.29
C GLU A 69 -16.55 -2.78 6.07
N MET A 70 -15.32 -3.12 5.70
CA MET A 70 -14.11 -2.56 6.33
C MET A 70 -14.15 -1.03 6.31
N SER A 71 -13.91 -0.41 7.46
CA SER A 71 -13.96 1.06 7.56
C SER A 71 -12.79 1.72 6.81
N SER A 72 -12.95 3.00 6.46
CA SER A 72 -11.87 3.79 5.84
C SER A 72 -10.62 3.80 6.72
N ASP A 73 -10.76 4.02 8.02
CA ASP A 73 -9.63 4.07 8.96
C ASP A 73 -8.96 2.71 9.16
N GLU A 74 -9.73 1.62 9.18
CA GLU A 74 -9.18 0.26 9.23
C GLU A 74 -8.39 -0.06 7.96
N ALA A 75 -8.91 0.31 6.79
CA ALA A 75 -8.21 0.14 5.52
C ALA A 75 -6.90 0.94 5.47
N LYS A 76 -6.90 2.19 5.96
CA LYS A 76 -5.68 3.02 6.08
C LYS A 76 -4.64 2.39 6.99
N ARG A 77 -5.05 1.94 8.19
CA ARG A 77 -4.14 1.27 9.15
C ARG A 77 -3.55 -0.01 8.55
N THR A 78 -4.38 -0.79 7.88
CA THR A 78 -3.95 -2.04 7.23
C THR A 78 -2.99 -1.76 6.08
N TYR A 79 -3.24 -0.72 5.29
CA TYR A 79 -2.32 -0.27 4.23
C TYR A 79 -0.95 0.12 4.80
N VAL A 80 -0.94 0.95 5.85
CA VAL A 80 0.30 1.36 6.53
C VAL A 80 1.06 0.15 7.07
N ASN A 81 0.37 -0.78 7.72
CA ASN A 81 1.00 -2.00 8.25
C ASN A 81 1.61 -2.86 7.13
N LEU A 82 0.93 -2.99 5.99
CA LEU A 82 1.46 -3.71 4.84
C LEU A 82 2.74 -3.07 4.29
N VAL A 83 2.78 -1.73 4.19
CA VAL A 83 4.02 -1.03 3.80
C VAL A 83 5.16 -1.32 4.77
N LYS A 84 4.91 -1.27 6.07
CA LYS A 84 5.91 -1.59 7.10
C LYS A 84 6.44 -3.01 6.95
N GLN A 85 5.55 -4.00 6.83
CA GLN A 85 5.96 -5.40 6.68
C GLN A 85 6.86 -5.65 5.47
N ILE A 86 6.55 -5.02 4.33
CA ILE A 86 7.40 -5.15 3.14
C ILE A 86 8.76 -4.48 3.37
N ILE A 87 8.79 -3.31 4.02
CA ILE A 87 10.04 -2.60 4.34
C ILE A 87 10.89 -3.38 5.33
N ASP A 88 10.30 -3.92 6.39
CA ASP A 88 10.99 -4.74 7.39
C ASP A 88 11.65 -5.95 6.71
N LYS A 89 10.90 -6.66 5.86
CA LYS A 89 11.44 -7.78 5.08
C LYS A 89 12.61 -7.38 4.17
N MET A 90 12.56 -6.19 3.57
CA MET A 90 13.69 -5.71 2.77
C MET A 90 14.90 -5.38 3.62
N SER A 91 14.70 -4.79 4.80
CA SER A 91 15.79 -4.41 5.72
C SER A 91 16.63 -5.60 6.18
N GLU A 92 16.09 -6.83 6.11
CA GLU A 92 16.83 -8.07 6.34
C GLU A 92 17.89 -8.36 5.25
N THR A 93 17.73 -7.77 4.06
CA THR A 93 18.54 -8.11 2.86
C THR A 93 19.29 -6.92 2.24
N MET A 94 18.98 -5.68 2.64
CA MET A 94 19.65 -4.47 2.15
C MET A 94 19.52 -3.30 3.13
N ASP A 95 20.34 -2.28 2.92
CA ASP A 95 20.18 -0.98 3.56
C ASP A 95 19.04 -0.18 2.89
N VAL A 96 17.87 -0.19 3.53
CA VAL A 96 16.68 0.49 3.03
C VAL A 96 16.85 2.01 3.03
N ASP A 97 17.56 2.57 4.02
CA ASP A 97 17.75 4.02 4.12
C ASP A 97 18.67 4.53 3.01
N GLU A 98 19.79 3.84 2.76
CA GLU A 98 20.67 4.15 1.64
C GLU A 98 19.92 4.02 0.30
N TRP A 99 19.07 3.01 0.17
CA TRP A 99 18.26 2.82 -1.02
C TRP A 99 17.20 3.92 -1.21
N PHE A 100 16.51 4.32 -0.14
CA PHE A 100 15.50 5.38 -0.15
C PHE A 100 16.11 6.72 -0.54
N GLN A 101 17.29 7.05 -0.01
CA GLN A 101 18.00 8.27 -0.38
C GLN A 101 18.31 8.36 -1.88
N LYS A 102 18.58 7.23 -2.53
CA LYS A 102 18.83 7.18 -3.99
C LYS A 102 17.57 7.39 -4.82
N ILE A 103 16.38 7.09 -4.28
CA ILE A 103 15.11 7.24 -4.99
C ILE A 103 14.54 8.65 -4.78
N ASP A 104 14.34 9.03 -3.52
CA ASP A 104 13.79 10.30 -3.11
C ASP A 104 14.14 10.49 -1.62
N PRO A 105 14.98 11.48 -1.25
CA PRO A 105 15.41 11.68 0.13
C PRO A 105 14.28 11.87 1.15
N LEU A 106 13.08 12.26 0.70
CA LEU A 106 11.92 12.40 1.59
C LEU A 106 11.32 11.04 2.02
N LEU A 107 11.72 9.94 1.39
CA LEU A 107 11.22 8.60 1.71
C LEU A 107 11.66 8.14 3.10
N SER A 108 12.89 8.41 3.53
CA SER A 108 13.33 8.09 4.90
C SER A 108 12.53 8.87 5.94
N THR A 109 12.21 10.15 5.66
CA THR A 109 11.32 10.94 6.52
C THR A 109 9.91 10.35 6.58
N LYS A 110 9.37 9.91 5.43
CA LYS A 110 8.05 9.26 5.37
C LYS A 110 8.04 7.90 6.05
N LEU A 111 9.14 7.15 6.02
CA LEU A 111 9.29 5.91 6.75
C LEU A 111 9.25 6.15 8.27
N ALA A 112 10.01 7.14 8.75
CA ALA A 112 9.95 7.55 10.15
C ALA A 112 8.54 7.97 10.57
N LEU A 113 7.84 8.70 9.69
CA LEU A 113 6.46 9.15 9.90
C LEU A 113 5.49 7.97 10.10
N ILE A 114 5.53 6.97 9.24
CA ILE A 114 4.65 5.80 9.38
C ILE A 114 5.01 4.97 10.61
N ASN A 115 6.29 4.96 11.03
CA ASN A 115 6.79 4.19 12.18
C ASN A 115 6.61 4.88 13.53
N ALA A 116 6.36 6.19 13.58
CA ALA A 116 6.09 6.89 14.82
C ALA A 116 4.92 6.24 15.58
N GLU A 117 5.02 6.16 16.91
CA GLU A 117 3.90 5.78 17.76
C GLU A 117 2.80 6.87 17.69
N LEU A 118 1.58 6.55 18.15
CA LEU A 118 0.45 7.48 18.06
C LEU A 118 0.55 8.61 19.07
#